data_AF-A0AA86YFX5-F1
#
_entry.id   AF-A0AA86YFX5-F1
#
_cell.length_a   1.000
_cell.length_b   1.000
_cell.length_c   1.000
_cell.angle_alpha   90.00
_cell.angle_beta   90.00
_cell.angle_gamma   90.00
#
_symmetry.space_group_name_H-M   'P 1'
#
loop_
_entity.id
_entity.type
_entity.pdbx_description
1 polymer ?
#
loop_
_entity_poly.entity_id
_entity_poly.type
_entity_poly.pdbx_seq_one_letter_code
_entity_poly.pdbx_strand_id
1 'polypeptide(L)' 'MIESGKGQRLHQTRMTSSGIMTIIIAFPMSHHRDLKHFYIGFIVVYHKKDFPTLLSYTRFFDVISKG' A
#
# COMPACT_ATOMS: atom_id res chain seq x y z
N MET A 1 -5.16 -10.80 -36.07
CA MET A 1 -4.02 -10.75 -35.14
C MET A 1 -3.70 -9.29 -34.92
N ILE A 2 -3.83 -8.66 -33.75
CA ILE A 2 -3.97 -9.10 -32.37
C ILE A 2 -4.94 -8.11 -31.71
N GLU A 3 -5.76 -8.60 -30.79
CA GLU A 3 -6.92 -7.96 -30.17
C GLU A 3 -6.69 -6.54 -29.62
N SER A 4 -7.72 -5.71 -29.79
CA SER A 4 -7.91 -4.43 -29.12
C SER A 4 -7.92 -4.65 -27.60
N GLY A 5 -6.73 -4.60 -27.00
CA GLY A 5 -6.52 -4.71 -25.56
C GLY A 5 -7.19 -3.53 -24.89
N LYS A 6 -8.38 -3.78 -24.34
CA LYS A 6 -9.14 -2.86 -23.50
C LYS A 6 -8.21 -2.26 -22.45
N GLY A 7 -7.74 -1.04 -22.73
CA GLY A 7 -7.00 -0.21 -21.79
C GLY A 7 -7.92 0.18 -20.65
N GLN A 8 -8.15 -0.76 -19.74
CA GLN A 8 -8.73 -0.48 -18.45
C GLN A 8 -7.68 0.34 -17.72
N ARG A 9 -7.80 1.66 -17.86
CA ARG A 9 -7.25 2.63 -16.91
C ARG A 9 -7.96 2.34 -15.60
N LEU A 10 -7.55 1.27 -14.90
CA LEU A 10 -7.87 1.10 -13.50
C LEU A 10 -7.26 2.33 -12.85
N HIS A 11 -8.12 3.28 -12.53
CA HIS A 11 -7.82 4.31 -11.57
C HIS A 11 -7.00 3.65 -10.46
N GLN A 12 -5.77 4.12 -10.31
CA GLN A 12 -4.77 3.63 -9.37
C GLN A 12 -5.16 3.99 -7.92
N THR A 13 -6.42 3.77 -7.57
CA THR A 13 -7.05 4.10 -6.28
C THR A 13 -6.92 2.94 -5.29
N ARG A 14 -6.47 1.77 -5.75
CA ARG A 14 -6.17 0.62 -4.89
C ARG A 14 -4.67 0.40 -4.84
N MET A 15 -4.13 0.47 -3.63
CA MET A 15 -2.79 -0.05 -3.34
C MET A 15 -2.74 -1.53 -3.77
N THR A 16 -1.65 -1.93 -4.41
CA THR A 16 -1.48 -3.31 -4.84
C THR A 16 -1.42 -4.24 -3.63
N SER A 17 -1.97 -5.45 -3.74
CA SER A 17 -1.91 -6.44 -2.66
C SER A 17 -0.47 -6.74 -2.24
N SER A 18 0.47 -6.72 -3.20
CA SER A 18 1.90 -6.85 -2.92
C SER A 18 2.43 -5.73 -2.04
N GLY A 19 2.06 -4.46 -2.29
CA GLY A 19 2.50 -3.35 -1.46
C GLY A 19 1.96 -3.42 -0.03
N ILE A 20 0.71 -3.89 0.14
CA ILE A 20 0.12 -4.12 1.46
C ILE A 20 0.92 -5.19 2.22
N MET A 21 1.21 -6.32 1.56
CA MET A 21 2.05 -7.38 2.14
C MET A 21 3.45 -6.88 2.50
N THR A 22 4.09 -6.07 1.65
CA THR A 22 5.42 -5.50 1.93
C THR A 22 5.41 -4.68 3.21
N ILE A 23 4.40 -3.82 3.42
CA ILE A 23 4.30 -3.02 4.65
C ILE A 23 4.08 -3.90 5.88
N ILE A 24 3.23 -4.92 5.78
CA ILE A 24 2.95 -5.84 6.90
C ILE A 24 4.20 -6.62 7.29
N ILE A 25 4.98 -7.11 6.31
CA ILE A 25 6.23 -7.86 6.55
C ILE A 25 7.34 -6.93 7.07
N ALA A 26 7.39 -5.68 6.59
CA ALA A 26 8.39 -4.71 7.02
C ALA A 26 8.14 -4.19 8.46
N PHE A 27 6.89 -4.15 8.92
CA PHE A 27 6.54 -3.61 10.22
C PHE A 27 7.26 -4.31 11.39
N PRO A 28 7.25 -5.65 11.52
CA PRO A 28 7.99 -6.36 12.57
C PRO A 28 9.49 -6.06 12.57
N MET A 29 10.09 -5.93 11.38
CA MET A 29 11.53 -5.67 11.23
C MET A 29 11.91 -4.26 11.66
N SER A 30 10.97 -3.32 11.61
CA SER A 30 11.20 -1.92 11.92
C SER A 30 11.23 -1.61 13.43
N HIS A 31 10.93 -2.59 14.30
CA HIS A 31 10.94 -2.45 15.77
C HIS A 31 10.06 -1.30 16.31
N HIS A 32 9.09 -0.81 15.55
CA HIS A 32 8.16 0.20 16.03
C HIS A 32 7.08 -0.44 16.90
N ARG A 33 6.66 0.28 17.95
CA ARG A 33 5.59 -0.17 18.84
C ARG A 33 4.22 -0.22 18.15
N ASP A 34 3.95 0.73 17.26
CA ASP A 34 2.66 0.87 16.60
C ASP A 34 2.79 0.88 15.08
N LEU A 35 1.91 0.13 14.44
CA LEU A 35 1.78 0.13 12.98
C LEU A 35 1.49 1.54 12.44
N LYS A 36 0.72 2.35 13.19
CA LYS A 36 0.42 3.73 12.83
C LYS A 36 1.68 4.61 12.78
N HIS A 37 2.56 4.50 13.77
CA HIS A 37 3.81 5.27 13.83
C HIS A 37 4.76 4.86 12.71
N PHE A 38 4.90 3.56 12.46
CA PHE A 38 5.65 3.04 11.32
C PHE A 38 5.07 3.52 9.99
N TYR A 39 3.75 3.42 9.81
CA TYR A 39 3.10 3.77 8.56
C TYR A 39 3.24 5.26 8.22
N ILE A 40 2.88 6.14 9.17
CA ILE A 40 2.86 7.58 8.94
C ILE A 40 4.28 8.16 9.00
N GLY A 41 5.11 7.70 9.94
CA GLY A 41 6.45 8.25 10.14
C GLY A 41 7.52 7.68 9.21
N PHE A 42 7.40 6.42 8.80
CA PHE A 42 8.40 5.76 7.96
C PHE A 42 7.91 5.57 6.52
N ILE A 43 6.79 4.87 6.31
CA ILE A 43 6.32 4.54 4.94
C ILE A 43 5.91 5.79 4.15
N VAL A 44 5.08 6.65 4.74
CA VAL A 44 4.60 7.87 4.07
C VAL A 44 5.72 8.89 3.81
N VAL A 45 6.77 8.90 4.63
CA VAL A 45 7.88 9.86 4.49
C VAL A 45 8.93 9.33 3.51
N TYR A 46 9.40 8.10 3.70
CA TYR A 46 10.54 7.56 2.96
C TYR A 46 10.13 6.73 1.73
N HIS A 47 8.99 6.05 1.77
CA HIS A 47 8.58 5.09 0.73
C HIS A 47 7.39 5.56 -0.12
N LYS A 48 6.97 6.82 0.01
CA LYS A 48 5.88 7.37 -0.82
C LYS A 48 6.17 7.32 -2.32
N LYS A 49 7.45 7.37 -2.72
CA LYS A 49 7.87 7.25 -4.11
C LYS A 49 7.78 5.80 -4.62
N ASP A 50 8.07 4.83 -3.75
CA ASP A 50 7.98 3.40 -4.06
C ASP A 50 6.51 2.93 -4.15
N PHE A 51 5.61 3.61 -3.43
CA PHE A 51 4.18 3.33 -3.42
C PHE A 51 3.39 4.54 -3.97
N PRO A 52 3.32 4.74 -5.30
CA PRO A 52 2.55 5.83 -5.89
C PRO A 52 1.04 5.74 -5.61
N THR A 53 0.56 4.56 -5.19
CA THR A 53 -0.83 4.28 -4.82
C THR A 53 -1.02 4.05 -3.32
N LEU A 54 -0.10 4.56 -2.49
CA LEU A 54 -0.14 4.40 -1.04
C LEU A 54 -1.47 4.90 -0.46
N LEU A 55 -2.14 4.05 0.31
CA LEU A 55 -3.38 4.40 0.98
C LEU A 55 -3.11 5.30 2.20
N SER A 56 -4.12 6.03 2.65
CA SER A 56 -4.09 6.61 3.99
C SER A 56 -4.16 5.48 5.02
N TYR A 57 -3.55 5.65 6.21
CA TYR A 57 -3.57 4.65 7.28
C TYR A 57 -4.97 4.07 7.55
N THR A 58 -6.00 4.92 7.61
CA THR A 58 -7.41 4.49 7.81
C THR A 58 -7.92 3.60 6.68
N ARG A 59 -7.58 3.90 5.42
CA ARG A 59 -7.96 3.07 4.27
C ARG A 59 -7.14 1.78 4.20
N PHE A 60 -5.86 1.85 4.56
CA PHE A 60 -5.01 0.67 4.68
C PHE A 60 -5.56 -0.30 5.73
N PHE A 61 -5.93 0.21 6.90
CA PHE A 61 -6.56 -0.59 7.96
C PHE A 61 -7.93 -1.15 7.53
N ASP A 62 -8.77 -0.34 6.86
CA ASP A 62 -10.05 -0.80 6.29
C ASP A 62 -9.86 -1.96 5.31
N VAL A 63 -8.79 -1.94 4.49
CA VAL A 63 -8.48 -3.03 3.55
C VAL A 63 -7.99 -4.29 4.26
N ILE A 64 -7.15 -4.16 5.29
CA ILE A 64 -6.68 -5.32 6.08
C ILE A 64 -7.82 -5.93 6.90
N SER A 65 -8.70 -5.10 7.45
CA SER A 65 -9.81 -5.55 8.30
C SER A 65 -11.00 -6.11 7.51
N LYS A 66 -11.15 -5.74 6.22
CA LYS A 66 -12.19 -6.27 5.33
C LYS A 66 -11.71 -7.47 4.50
N GLY A 67 -10.44 -7.85 4.62
CA GLY A 67 -9.83 -8.99 3.94
C GLY A 67 -10.15 -10.31 4.61
#